data_AF-A0AA35RFM0-F1
#
_entry.id   AF-A0AA35RFM0-F1
#
_cell.length_a   1.000
_cell.length_b   1.000
_cell.length_c   1.000
_cell.angle_alpha   90.00
_cell.angle_beta   90.00
_cell.angle_gamma   90.00
#
_symmetry.space_group_name_H-M   'P 1'
#
loop_
_entity.id
_entity.type
_entity.pdbx_description
1 polymer ?
#
loop_
_entity_poly.entity_id
_entity_poly.type
_entity_poly.pdbx_seq_one_letter_code
_entity_poly.pdbx_strand_id
1 'polypeptide(L)'
;MLQLQAAGATSTDDLHPAEHCLDGNPETFWLSTGLFPQELVLSLPSPTRIVAVHLRCCNVKQMSLQHSTEEMPGGFTELAKSGNLEQRSFVGVWKCIISCRFSVTGWSCPVGAI
;
A
#
# COMPACT_ATOMS: atom_id res chain seq x y z
N MET A 1 15.53 2.47 10.72
CA MET A 1 14.62 2.34 9.56
C MET A 1 13.94 0.98 9.68
N LEU A 2 12.62 0.90 9.51
CA LEU A 2 11.90 -0.38 9.55
C LEU A 2 12.22 -1.15 8.26
N GLN A 3 12.62 -2.40 8.37
CA GLN A 3 12.75 -3.26 7.19
C GLN A 3 11.34 -3.74 6.81
N LEU A 4 10.96 -3.52 5.56
CA LEU A 4 9.70 -3.93 4.97
C LEU A 4 10.02 -4.85 3.79
N GLN A 5 9.14 -5.81 3.53
CA GLN A 5 9.22 -6.66 2.35
C GLN A 5 7.86 -6.72 1.65
N ALA A 6 7.86 -6.68 0.32
CA ALA A 6 6.69 -7.00 -0.46
C ALA A 6 6.39 -8.51 -0.32
N ALA A 7 5.29 -8.84 0.36
CA ALA A 7 4.87 -10.23 0.58
C ALA A 7 3.94 -10.73 -0.53
N GLY A 8 3.29 -9.82 -1.24
CA GLY A 8 2.47 -10.13 -2.40
C GLY A 8 1.90 -8.88 -3.04
N ALA A 9 1.65 -8.96 -4.34
CA ALA A 9 0.94 -7.94 -5.10
C ALA A 9 0.01 -8.63 -6.10
N THR A 10 -1.15 -8.02 -6.37
CA THR A 10 -2.10 -8.53 -7.37
C THR A 10 -1.69 -8.23 -8.81
N SER A 11 -0.68 -7.38 -8.99
CA SER A 11 -0.08 -7.06 -10.28
C SER A 11 1.44 -7.06 -10.18
N THR A 12 2.05 -7.50 -11.27
CA THR A 12 3.50 -7.56 -11.45
C THR A 12 3.82 -6.95 -12.81
N ASP A 13 4.81 -6.07 -12.81
CA ASP A 13 5.37 -5.43 -14.00
C ASP A 13 6.89 -5.43 -13.79
N ASP A 14 7.65 -5.92 -14.77
CA ASP A 14 9.11 -6.09 -14.62
C ASP A 14 9.85 -4.75 -14.48
N LEU A 15 9.29 -3.65 -15.01
CA LEU A 15 9.85 -2.31 -14.90
C LEU A 15 9.36 -1.59 -13.63
N HIS A 16 8.18 -1.97 -13.14
CA HIS A 16 7.51 -1.37 -12.00
C HIS A 16 7.04 -2.39 -10.94
N PRO A 17 7.96 -3.22 -10.39
CA PRO A 17 7.62 -4.25 -9.42
C PRO A 17 7.24 -3.67 -8.04
N ALA A 18 6.70 -4.51 -7.16
CA ALA A 18 6.18 -4.11 -5.85
C ALA A 18 7.27 -3.55 -4.91
N GLU A 19 8.51 -4.03 -5.06
CA GLU A 19 9.68 -3.64 -4.28
C GLU A 19 10.05 -2.17 -4.48
N HIS A 20 9.70 -1.59 -5.63
CA HIS A 20 9.89 -0.16 -5.89
C HIS A 20 9.06 0.74 -4.96
N CYS A 21 8.06 0.21 -4.23
CA CYS A 21 7.40 0.98 -3.17
C CYS A 21 8.26 1.13 -1.89
N LEU A 22 9.34 0.36 -1.76
CA LEU A 22 10.10 0.20 -0.51
C LEU A 22 11.55 0.70 -0.61
N ASP A 23 12.03 1.00 -1.82
CA ASP A 23 13.43 1.39 -2.07
C ASP A 23 13.75 2.83 -1.65
N GLY A 24 12.74 3.64 -1.34
CA GLY A 24 12.87 5.04 -0.94
C GLY A 24 13.20 5.99 -2.09
N ASN A 25 13.20 5.51 -3.34
CA ASN A 25 13.43 6.32 -4.52
C ASN A 25 12.07 6.84 -5.07
N PRO A 26 11.86 8.17 -5.12
CA PRO A 26 10.60 8.75 -5.58
C PRO A 26 10.31 8.57 -7.08
N GLU A 27 11.31 8.17 -7.87
CA GLU A 27 11.20 7.97 -9.33
C GLU A 27 10.83 6.52 -9.70
N THR A 28 10.91 5.60 -8.75
CA THR A 28 10.48 4.21 -8.89
C THR A 28 9.13 4.03 -8.19
N PHE A 29 8.28 3.16 -8.75
CA PHE A 29 6.96 2.89 -8.21
C PHE A 29 6.49 1.49 -8.63
N TRP A 30 5.55 0.93 -7.86
CA TRP A 30 4.74 -0.21 -8.28
C TRP A 30 3.62 0.27 -9.20
N LEU A 31 3.46 -0.40 -10.33
CA LEU A 31 2.38 -0.13 -11.28
C LEU A 31 1.33 -1.23 -11.21
N SER A 32 0.06 -0.81 -11.14
CA SER A 32 -1.07 -1.74 -11.21
C SER A 32 -1.74 -1.73 -12.58
N THR A 33 -2.48 -2.80 -12.91
CA THR A 33 -3.00 -3.04 -14.28
C THR A 33 -4.28 -2.29 -14.63
N GLY A 34 -4.81 -1.43 -13.74
CA GLY A 34 -6.07 -0.70 -13.97
C GLY A 34 -7.35 -1.51 -13.77
N LEU A 35 -7.22 -2.78 -13.36
CA LEU A 35 -8.32 -3.65 -12.96
C LEU A 35 -8.46 -3.64 -11.44
N PHE A 36 -9.64 -3.44 -10.87
CA PHE A 36 -9.83 -3.35 -9.41
C PHE A 36 -10.53 -4.59 -8.81
N PRO A 37 -10.29 -4.93 -7.53
CA PRO A 37 -9.33 -4.30 -6.61
C PRO A 37 -7.87 -4.70 -6.92
N GLN A 38 -6.93 -3.79 -6.65
CA GLN A 38 -5.50 -4.10 -6.64
C GLN A 38 -4.99 -4.07 -5.22
N GLU A 39 -4.25 -5.09 -4.82
CA GLU A 39 -3.72 -5.22 -3.47
C GLU A 39 -2.19 -5.28 -3.47
N LEU A 40 -1.59 -4.58 -2.51
CA LEU A 40 -0.18 -4.69 -2.16
C LEU A 40 -0.09 -5.08 -0.68
N VAL A 41 0.58 -6.19 -0.39
CA VAL A 41 0.80 -6.69 0.96
C VAL A 41 2.26 -6.50 1.34
N LEU A 42 2.49 -5.76 2.43
CA LEU A 42 3.81 -5.51 2.99
C LEU A 42 3.94 -6.24 4.33
N SER A 43 5.04 -6.95 4.53
CA SER A 43 5.36 -7.63 5.79
C SER A 43 6.51 -6.95 6.52
N LEU A 44 6.42 -6.96 7.85
CA LEU A 44 7.49 -6.58 8.77
C LEU A 44 8.16 -7.84 9.31
N PRO A 45 9.48 -7.82 9.56
CA PRO A 45 10.23 -9.00 10.02
C PRO A 45 9.86 -9.42 11.45
N SER A 46 9.18 -8.54 12.20
CA SER A 46 8.70 -8.83 13.54
C SER A 46 7.50 -7.95 13.89
N PRO A 47 6.65 -8.38 14.85
CA PRO A 47 5.53 -7.58 15.32
C PRO A 47 6.00 -6.19 15.78
N THR A 48 5.55 -5.15 15.07
CA THR A 48 6.06 -3.79 15.24
C THR A 48 4.92 -2.83 15.55
N ARG A 49 5.13 -1.93 16.50
CA ARG A 49 4.21 -0.81 16.74
C ARG A 49 4.43 0.26 15.68
N ILE A 50 3.42 0.51 14.86
CA ILE A 50 3.48 1.52 13.80
C ILE A 50 2.73 2.78 14.25
N VAL A 51 3.36 3.94 14.06
CA VAL A 51 2.80 5.26 14.46
C VAL A 51 2.33 6.07 13.25
N ALA A 52 2.90 5.82 12.09
CA ALA A 52 2.51 6.46 10.85
C ALA A 52 2.87 5.58 9.65
N VAL A 53 2.04 5.68 8.60
CA VAL A 53 2.28 5.12 7.27
C VAL A 53 2.14 6.28 6.29
N HIS A 54 3.21 6.57 5.56
CA HIS A 54 3.22 7.59 4.51
C HIS A 54 3.15 6.88 3.16
N LEU A 55 2.21 7.30 2.31
CA LEU A 55 2.05 6.73 0.98
C LEU A 55 2.06 7.84 -0.07
N ARG A 56 2.86 7.65 -1.11
CA ARG A 56 2.82 8.44 -2.34
C ARG A 56 2.21 7.57 -3.43
N CYS A 57 1.13 8.04 -4.02
CA CYS A 57 0.41 7.32 -5.08
C CYS A 57 -0.19 8.32 -6.06
N CYS A 58 -0.32 7.93 -7.31
CA CYS A 58 -0.87 8.76 -8.37
C CYS A 58 -2.13 8.10 -8.95
N ASN A 59 -3.11 8.92 -9.34
CA ASN A 59 -4.35 8.48 -9.97
C ASN A 59 -5.17 7.47 -9.15
N VAL A 60 -5.05 7.47 -7.81
CA VAL A 60 -5.83 6.57 -6.93
C VAL A 60 -7.08 7.27 -6.44
N LYS A 61 -8.26 6.79 -6.84
CA LYS A 61 -9.55 7.36 -6.42
C LYS A 61 -9.98 6.87 -5.04
N GLN A 62 -9.70 5.63 -4.68
CA GLN A 62 -10.07 5.07 -3.38
C GLN A 62 -9.04 4.05 -2.94
N MET A 63 -8.69 4.10 -1.65
CA MET A 63 -7.80 3.14 -1.03
C MET A 63 -8.24 2.80 0.39
N SER A 64 -8.01 1.55 0.81
CA SER A 64 -8.02 1.14 2.22
C SER A 64 -6.66 0.63 2.67
N LEU A 65 -6.34 0.92 3.93
CA LEU A 65 -5.22 0.33 4.67
C LEU A 65 -5.80 -0.65 5.69
N GLN A 66 -5.36 -1.88 5.61
CA GLN A 66 -5.69 -2.95 6.54
C GLN A 66 -4.42 -3.48 7.19
N HIS A 67 -4.55 -4.10 8.35
CA HIS A 67 -3.42 -4.70 9.07
C HIS A 67 -3.73 -6.09 9.57
N SER A 68 -2.66 -6.84 9.84
CA SER A 68 -2.69 -8.14 10.48
C SER A 68 -1.66 -8.23 11.60
N THR A 69 -2.00 -9.00 12.62
CA THR A 69 -1.11 -9.35 13.74
C THR A 69 -0.72 -10.84 13.71
N GLU A 70 -1.04 -11.55 12.63
CA GLU A 70 -0.72 -12.96 12.42
C GLU A 70 0.68 -13.12 11.79
N GLU A 71 1.40 -14.19 12.14
CA GLU A 71 2.75 -14.46 11.61
C GLU A 71 2.77 -14.62 10.09
N MET A 72 1.72 -15.24 9.55
CA MET A 72 1.48 -15.32 8.12
C MET A 72 0.51 -14.22 7.68
N PRO A 73 0.71 -13.59 6.51
CA PRO A 73 -0.22 -12.57 6.01
C PRO A 73 -1.66 -13.10 5.86
N GLY A 74 -2.54 -12.72 6.79
CA GLY A 74 -3.91 -13.22 6.90
C GLY A 74 -4.73 -12.38 7.87
N GLY A 75 -6.03 -12.67 8.03
CA GLY A 75 -6.86 -12.04 9.08
C GLY A 75 -6.92 -10.51 9.05
N PHE A 76 -6.80 -9.89 7.87
CA PHE A 76 -6.67 -8.43 7.75
C PHE A 76 -7.91 -7.69 8.28
N THR A 77 -7.68 -6.67 9.10
CA THR A 77 -8.72 -5.77 9.62
C THR A 77 -8.46 -4.34 9.19
N GLU A 78 -9.53 -3.61 8.84
CA GLU A 78 -9.44 -2.24 8.32
C GLU A 78 -8.93 -1.27 9.40
N LEU A 79 -7.86 -0.53 9.06
CA LEU A 79 -7.34 0.56 9.88
C LEU A 79 -7.84 1.92 9.39
N ALA A 80 -7.89 2.12 8.08
CA ALA A 80 -8.27 3.39 7.49
C ALA A 80 -8.76 3.22 6.05
N LYS A 81 -9.60 4.15 5.60
CA LYS A 81 -10.08 4.24 4.22
C LYS A 81 -10.05 5.69 3.77
N SER A 82 -9.71 5.92 2.50
CA SER A 82 -9.65 7.26 1.90
C SER A 82 -10.23 7.28 0.49
N GLY A 83 -10.86 8.40 0.15
CA GLY A 83 -11.22 8.78 -1.22
C GLY A 83 -10.33 9.91 -1.75
N ASN A 84 -10.07 9.90 -3.05
CA ASN A 84 -9.24 10.77 -3.90
C ASN A 84 -7.84 11.08 -3.36
N LEU A 85 -6.80 10.44 -3.89
CA LEU A 85 -5.44 10.43 -3.35
C LEU A 85 -4.41 10.90 -4.39
N GLU A 86 -3.78 12.05 -4.12
CA GLU A 86 -2.52 12.47 -4.77
C GLU A 86 -1.31 12.34 -3.82
N GLN A 87 -1.48 12.54 -2.50
CA GLN A 87 -0.46 12.27 -1.47
C GLN A 87 -1.12 12.22 -0.08
N ARG A 88 -0.87 11.18 0.74
CA ARG A 88 -1.43 11.10 2.11
C ARG A 88 -0.52 10.41 3.11
N SER A 89 -0.73 10.77 4.37
CA SER A 89 -0.14 10.13 5.54
C SER A 89 -1.26 9.61 6.42
N PHE A 90 -1.26 8.33 6.74
CA PHE A 90 -2.06 7.77 7.82
C PHE A 90 -1.23 7.94 9.09
N VAL A 91 -1.74 8.69 10.06
CA VAL A 91 -1.07 8.92 11.35
C VAL A 91 -1.96 8.37 12.44
N GLY A 92 -1.43 7.45 13.24
CA GLY A 92 -2.17 6.77 14.27
C GLY A 92 -1.28 5.78 15.01
N VAL A 93 -1.46 5.68 16.32
CA VAL A 93 -0.77 4.68 17.11
C VAL A 93 -1.50 3.35 16.94
N TRP A 94 -0.94 2.47 16.12
CA TRP A 94 -1.51 1.15 15.87
C TRP A 94 -0.81 0.09 16.73
N LYS A 95 -1.59 -0.92 17.16
CA LYS A 95 -1.09 -2.07 17.93
C LYS A 95 -0.18 -2.93 17.06
N CYS A 96 0.55 -3.87 17.65
CA CYS A 96 1.54 -4.74 16.99
C CYS A 96 1.10 -5.21 15.59
N ILE A 97 1.77 -4.76 14.54
CA ILE A 97 1.47 -5.12 13.15
C ILE A 97 2.59 -6.03 12.64
N ILE A 98 2.20 -7.10 11.94
CA ILE A 98 3.12 -7.99 11.22
C ILE A 98 3.01 -7.77 9.71
N SER A 99 1.81 -7.48 9.20
CA SER A 99 1.64 -7.11 7.79
C SER A 99 0.55 -6.06 7.58
N CYS A 100 0.70 -5.30 6.50
CA CYS A 100 -0.25 -4.29 6.02
C CYS A 100 -0.73 -4.68 4.62
N ARG A 101 -2.01 -4.43 4.33
CA ARG A 101 -2.57 -4.55 2.98
C ARG A 101 -3.11 -3.20 2.53
N PHE A 102 -2.66 -2.77 1.36
CA PHE A 102 -3.20 -1.62 0.64
C PHE A 102 -4.12 -2.14 -0.44
N SER A 103 -5.38 -1.72 -0.46
CA SER A 103 -6.32 -2.08 -1.52
C SER A 103 -6.75 -0.83 -2.27
N VAL A 104 -6.44 -0.75 -3.56
CA VAL A 104 -6.91 0.29 -4.48
C VAL A 104 -8.18 -0.19 -5.17
N THR A 105 -9.24 0.61 -5.09
CA THR A 105 -10.57 0.23 -5.60
C THR A 105 -11.10 1.18 -6.70
N GLY A 106 -10.25 2.07 -7.21
CA GLY A 106 -10.59 2.90 -8.37
C GLY A 106 -9.47 3.88 -8.75
N TRP A 107 -9.49 4.34 -10.00
CA TRP A 107 -8.60 5.40 -10.50
C TRP A 107 -9.33 6.70 -10.81
N SER A 108 -8.57 7.81 -10.79
CA SER A 108 -8.99 9.11 -11.32
C SER A 108 -8.19 9.41 -12.58
N CYS A 109 -8.87 9.63 -13.71
CA CYS A 109 -8.22 10.21 -14.88
C CYS A 109 -8.11 11.74 -14.68
N PRO A 110 -6.96 12.38 -14.92
CA PRO A 110 -6.91 13.82 -15.07
C PRO A 110 -7.76 14.21 -16.29
N VAL A 111 -8.64 15.19 -16.11
CA VAL A 111 -9.51 15.71 -17.17
C VAL A 111 -8.63 16.29 -18.28
N GLY A 112 -8.66 15.71 -19.49
CA GLY A 112 -7.97 16.26 -20.68
C GLY A 112 -6.98 15.35 -21.41
N ALA A 113 -6.85 14.07 -21.06
CA ALA A 113 -6.04 13.11 -21.82
C ALA A 113 -6.90 12.28 -22.79
N ILE A 114 -7.34 12.90 -23.89
CA ILE A 114 -7.75 12.26 -25.15
C ILE A 114 -7.39 13.19 -26.30
#